data_AF-A0A380S3X0-F1
#
_entry.id   AF-A0A380S3X0-F1
#
_cell.length_a   1.000
_cell.length_b   1.000
_cell.length_c   1.000
_cell.angle_alpha   90.00
_cell.angle_beta   90.00
_cell.angle_gamma   90.00
#
_symmetry.space_group_name_H-M   'P 1'
#
loop_
_entity.id
_entity.type
_entity.pdbx_description
1 polymer ?
#
loop_
_entity_poly.entity_id
_entity_poly.type
_entity_poly.pdbx_seq_one_letter_code
_entity_poly.pdbx_strand_id
1 'polypeptide(L)'
;MSIISKSNNGWELHTVSNGSLSCENSKLDSNDIDIVEKKILPEYGERMKKEHVFVSWDNWSGVFIMALPGLHTDNSDKLIKELFERLRDNS
;
A
#
# COMPACT_ATOMS: atom_id res chain seq x y z
N MET A 1 11.55 -5.70 -9.02
CA MET A 1 10.15 -5.43 -8.65
C MET A 1 9.33 -5.56 -9.92
N SER A 2 8.18 -6.22 -9.87
CA SER A 2 7.33 -6.47 -11.05
C SER A 2 5.90 -6.04 -10.75
N ILE A 3 5.26 -5.36 -11.69
CA ILE A 3 3.86 -4.93 -11.57
C ILE A 3 2.96 -6.16 -11.74
N ILE A 4 2.07 -6.38 -10.78
CA ILE A 4 1.00 -7.39 -10.81
C ILE A 4 -0.29 -6.76 -11.35
N SER A 5 -0.64 -5.58 -10.86
CA SER A 5 -1.88 -4.89 -11.20
C SER A 5 -1.71 -3.38 -11.13
N LYS A 6 -2.51 -2.66 -11.91
CA LYS A 6 -2.55 -1.20 -11.95
C LYS A 6 -3.98 -0.72 -12.05
N SER A 7 -4.31 0.26 -11.23
CA SER A 7 -5.59 0.96 -11.19
C SER A 7 -5.58 2.19 -12.12
N ASN A 8 -6.77 2.70 -12.44
CA ASN A 8 -6.91 3.91 -13.25
C ASN A 8 -6.49 5.18 -12.51
N ASN A 9 -6.54 5.20 -11.17
CA ASN A 9 -6.13 6.32 -10.32
C ASN A 9 -4.65 6.29 -9.92
N GLY A 10 -3.84 5.39 -10.50
CA GLY A 10 -2.39 5.43 -10.34
C GLY A 10 -1.81 4.50 -9.27
N TRP A 11 -2.65 3.84 -8.46
CA TRP A 11 -2.21 2.77 -7.56
C TRP A 11 -1.77 1.53 -8.34
N GLU A 12 -0.64 0.97 -7.95
CA GLU A 12 -0.01 -0.21 -8.54
C GLU A 12 0.27 -1.23 -7.43
N LEU A 13 0.04 -2.50 -7.74
CA LEU A 13 0.39 -3.63 -6.87
C LEU A 13 1.60 -4.33 -7.46
N HIS A 14 2.65 -4.52 -6.66
CA HIS A 14 3.93 -5.07 -7.08
C HIS A 14 4.33 -6.30 -6.27
N THR A 15 5.14 -7.17 -6.88
CA THR A 15 6.01 -8.10 -6.14
C THR A 15 7.39 -7.48 -5.97
N VAL A 16 7.89 -7.44 -4.74
CA VAL A 16 9.26 -7.02 -4.42
C VAL A 16 10.24 -8.19 -4.40
N SER A 17 11.54 -7.91 -4.31
CA SER A 17 12.60 -8.91 -4.52
C SER A 17 12.62 -10.08 -3.53
N ASN A 18 12.05 -9.89 -2.35
CA ASN A 18 11.88 -10.95 -1.34
C ASN A 18 10.59 -11.77 -1.54
N GLY A 19 9.81 -11.50 -2.59
CA GLY A 19 8.54 -12.18 -2.89
C GLY A 19 7.31 -11.57 -2.24
N SER A 20 7.45 -10.58 -1.35
CA SER A 20 6.30 -9.91 -0.73
C SER A 20 5.59 -8.95 -1.67
N LEU A 21 4.39 -8.52 -1.27
CA LEU A 21 3.63 -7.49 -1.97
C LEU A 21 4.00 -6.08 -1.50
N SER A 22 3.79 -5.13 -2.40
CA SER A 22 3.83 -3.68 -2.15
C SER A 22 2.71 -3.02 -2.94
N CYS A 23 2.03 -2.04 -2.35
CA CYS A 23 1.01 -1.22 -3.00
C CYS A 23 1.49 0.22 -3.04
N GLU A 24 1.57 0.81 -4.23
CA GLU A 24 2.30 2.05 -4.46
C GLU A 24 1.50 2.99 -5.36
N ASN A 25 1.58 4.29 -5.12
CA ASN A 25 1.15 5.31 -6.06
C ASN A 25 2.28 6.30 -6.26
N SER A 26 2.99 6.15 -7.38
CA SER A 26 4.20 6.92 -7.70
C SER A 26 3.90 8.35 -8.16
N LYS A 27 2.63 8.72 -8.32
CA LYS A 27 2.21 10.07 -8.66
C LYS A 27 1.59 10.69 -7.42
N LEU A 28 2.40 11.42 -6.67
CA LEU A 28 1.94 12.10 -5.47
C LEU A 28 0.93 13.20 -5.84
N ASP A 29 -0.34 12.99 -5.54
CA ASP A 29 -1.31 14.07 -5.42
C ASP A 29 -1.72 14.24 -3.94
N SER A 30 -2.19 15.44 -3.58
CA SER A 30 -2.60 15.73 -2.20
C SER A 30 -3.84 14.94 -1.77
N ASN A 31 -4.61 14.41 -2.72
CA ASN A 31 -5.83 13.65 -2.46
C ASN A 31 -5.51 12.20 -2.07
N ASP A 32 -4.48 11.59 -2.65
CA ASP A 32 -4.00 10.25 -2.30
C ASP A 32 -3.47 10.18 -0.87
N ILE A 33 -2.68 11.19 -0.46
CA ILE A 33 -2.21 11.33 0.94
C ILE A 33 -3.42 11.46 1.87
N ASP A 34 -4.37 12.34 1.53
CA ASP A 34 -5.58 12.55 2.32
C ASP A 34 -6.43 11.27 2.44
N ILE A 35 -6.57 10.49 1.37
CA ILE A 35 -7.28 9.20 1.39
C ILE A 35 -6.58 8.23 2.35
N VAL A 36 -5.25 8.16 2.29
CA VAL A 36 -4.49 7.25 3.16
C VAL A 36 -4.60 7.69 4.62
N GLU A 37 -4.38 8.97 4.92
CA GLU A 37 -4.41 9.49 6.29
C GLU A 37 -5.82 9.51 6.90
N LYS A 38 -6.85 9.88 6.12
CA LYS A 38 -8.21 10.10 6.62
C LYS A 38 -9.13 8.89 6.46
N LYS A 39 -8.81 7.94 5.58
CA LYS A 39 -9.63 6.72 5.38
C LYS A 39 -8.86 5.45 5.71
N ILE A 40 -7.70 5.23 5.10
CA ILE A 40 -6.99 3.95 5.24
C ILE A 40 -6.43 3.75 6.65
N LEU A 41 -5.67 4.72 7.18
CA LEU A 41 -5.07 4.58 8.51
C LEU A 41 -6.12 4.41 9.63
N PRO A 42 -7.25 5.15 9.65
CA PRO A 42 -8.31 4.91 10.62
C PRO A 42 -8.97 3.53 10.50
N GLU A 43 -9.18 3.04 9.27
CA GLU A 43 -9.89 1.77 9.02
C GLU A 43 -8.98 0.54 9.24
N TYR A 44 -7.69 0.65 8.90
CA TYR A 44 -6.76 -0.48 8.85
C TYR A 44 -5.59 -0.39 9.82
N GLY A 45 -5.34 0.75 10.47
CA GLY A 45 -4.11 1.01 11.23
C GLY A 45 -3.76 -0.06 12.29
N GLU A 46 -4.74 -0.54 13.06
CA GLU A 46 -4.51 -1.61 14.04
C GLU A 46 -4.14 -2.95 13.38
N ARG A 47 -4.77 -3.29 12.24
CA ARG A 47 -4.42 -4.49 11.45
C ARG A 47 -3.03 -4.34 10.82
N MET A 48 -2.71 -3.16 10.29
CA MET A 48 -1.40 -2.86 9.72
C MET A 48 -0.30 -3.05 10.76
N LYS A 49 -0.51 -2.54 11.99
CA LYS A 49 0.42 -2.75 13.11
C LYS A 49 0.58 -4.23 13.46
N LYS A 50 -0.51 -4.99 13.53
CA LYS A 50 -0.50 -6.41 13.85
C LYS A 50 0.19 -7.26 12.79
N GLU A 51 -0.08 -6.99 11.52
CA GLU A 51 0.44 -7.75 10.38
C GLU A 51 1.75 -7.15 9.82
N HIS A 52 2.40 -6.25 10.58
CA HIS A 52 3.66 -5.59 10.23
C HIS A 52 3.64 -4.89 8.86
N VAL A 53 2.53 -4.27 8.49
CA VAL A 53 2.42 -3.42 7.29
C VAL A 53 2.57 -1.96 7.72
N PHE A 54 3.31 -1.17 6.96
CA PHE A 54 3.45 0.26 7.20
C PHE A 54 3.24 1.05 5.92
N VAL A 55 2.87 2.31 6.10
CA VAL A 55 2.82 3.28 5.01
C VAL A 55 4.10 4.12 5.09
N SER A 56 4.78 4.28 3.96
CA SER A 56 5.88 5.20 3.78
C SER A 56 5.54 6.12 2.62
N TRP A 57 5.86 7.39 2.74
CA TRP A 57 5.73 8.34 1.65
C TRP A 57 6.82 9.38 1.78
N ASP A 58 7.26 9.91 0.64
CA ASP A 58 8.10 11.09 0.58
C ASP A 58 7.64 11.99 -0.56
N ASN A 59 8.07 13.25 -0.54
CA ASN A 59 7.62 14.27 -1.49
C ASN A 59 8.08 14.03 -2.94
N TRP A 60 8.93 13.02 -3.19
CA TRP A 60 9.51 12.71 -4.50
C TRP A 60 9.02 11.37 -5.07
N SER A 61 8.66 10.41 -4.22
CA SER A 61 8.53 9.00 -4.57
C SER A 61 7.08 8.50 -4.58
N GLY A 62 6.14 9.24 -4.00
CA GLY A 62 4.74 8.81 -3.89
C GLY A 62 4.41 8.14 -2.55
N VAL A 63 3.28 7.43 -2.50
CA VAL A 63 2.86 6.66 -1.32
C VAL A 63 3.14 5.17 -1.53
N PHE A 64 3.71 4.52 -0.52
CA PHE A 64 4.07 3.11 -0.49
C PHE A 64 3.44 2.44 0.72
N ILE A 65 2.79 1.31 0.52
CA ILE A 65 2.23 0.46 1.56
C ILE A 65 2.85 -0.92 1.43
N MET A 66 3.66 -1.30 2.40
CA MET A 66 4.48 -2.50 2.31
C MET A 66 4.67 -3.18 3.67
N ALA A 67 5.05 -4.46 3.64
CA ALA A 67 5.41 -5.20 4.83
C ALA A 67 6.77 -4.73 5.38
N LEU A 68 6.94 -4.80 6.70
CA LEU A 68 8.18 -4.46 7.39
C LEU A 68 9.27 -5.47 7.00
N PRO A 69 10.47 -5.01 6.62
CA PRO A 69 11.54 -5.90 6.20
C PRO A 69 11.84 -6.99 7.24
N GLY A 70 11.84 -8.25 6.81
CA GLY A 70 12.13 -9.40 7.67
C GLY A 70 10.94 -9.91 8.50
N LEU A 71 9.77 -9.27 8.44
CA LEU A 71 8.54 -9.70 9.13
C LEU A 71 7.38 -10.01 8.17
N HIS A 72 7.70 -10.23 6.89
CA HIS A 72 6.73 -10.59 5.87
C HIS A 72 6.04 -11.93 6.18
N THR A 73 4.72 -11.94 6.04
CA THR A 73 3.85 -13.11 6.19
C THR A 73 2.76 -13.12 5.12
N ASP A 74 2.12 -14.27 4.90
CA ASP A 74 0.95 -14.37 4.01
C ASP A 74 -0.18 -13.39 4.40
N ASN A 75 -0.32 -13.05 5.68
CA ASN A 75 -1.32 -12.10 6.14
C ASN A 75 -0.97 -10.66 5.78
N SER A 76 0.32 -10.30 5.80
CA SER A 76 0.78 -8.99 5.34
C SER A 76 0.48 -8.80 3.85
N ASP A 77 0.71 -9.83 3.02
CA ASP A 77 0.38 -9.77 1.59
C ASP A 77 -1.13 -9.69 1.35
N LYS A 78 -1.93 -10.48 2.09
CA LYS A 78 -3.40 -10.39 2.02
C LYS A 78 -3.88 -8.99 2.36
N LEU A 79 -3.33 -8.38 3.41
CA LEU A 79 -3.69 -7.02 3.82
C LEU A 79 -3.29 -5.99 2.76
N ILE A 80 -2.08 -6.09 2.18
CA ILE A 80 -1.62 -5.17 1.13
C ILE A 80 -2.52 -5.27 -0.12
N LYS A 81 -2.95 -6.49 -0.48
CA LYS A 81 -3.90 -6.70 -1.57
C LYS A 81 -5.28 -6.09 -1.28
N GLU A 82 -5.79 -6.27 -0.07
CA GLU A 82 -7.06 -5.66 0.39
C GLU A 82 -6.98 -4.12 0.35
N LEU A 83 -5.87 -3.55 0.80
CA LEU A 83 -5.61 -2.11 0.75
C LEU A 83 -5.55 -1.59 -0.69
N PHE A 84 -4.89 -2.30 -1.60
CA PHE A 84 -4.89 -1.97 -3.03
C PHE A 84 -6.30 -1.95 -3.62
N GLU A 85 -7.11 -2.99 -3.36
CA GLU A 85 -8.49 -3.05 -3.84
C GLU A 85 -9.32 -1.89 -3.30
N ARG A 86 -9.16 -1.57 -2.01
CA ARG A 86 -9.84 -0.43 -1.37
C ARG A 86 -9.42 0.91 -1.96
N LEU A 87 -8.15 1.11 -2.28
CA LEU A 87 -7.60 2.34 -2.85
C LEU A 87 -7.99 2.52 -4.32
N ARG A 88 -8.01 1.42 -5.10
CA ARG A 88 -8.54 1.39 -6.46
C ARG A 88 -10.00 1.84 -6.49
N ASP A 89 -10.81 1.36 -5.55
CA ASP A 89 -12.26 1.59 -5.53
C ASP A 89 -12.66 2.94 -4.89
N ASN A 90 -11.72 3.68 -4.29
CA ASN A 90 -11.96 5.05 -3.76
C ASN A 90 -11.82 6.16 -4.82
N SER A 91 -11.74 5.80 -6.10
CA SER A 91 -11.65 6.72 -7.25
C SER A 91 -13.00 7.27 -7.68
#